data_AF-E2B9D9-F1
#
_entry.id   AF-E2B9D9-F1
#
_cell.length_a   1.000
_cell.length_b   1.000
_cell.length_c   1.000
_cell.angle_alpha   90.00
_cell.angle_beta   90.00
_cell.angle_gamma   90.00
#
_symmetry.space_group_name_H-M   'P 1'
#
loop_
_entity.id
_entity.type
_entity.pdbx_description
1 polymer ?
#
loop_
_entity_poly.entity_id
_entity_poly.type
_entity_poly.pdbx_seq_one_letter_code
_entity_poly.pdbx_strand_id
1 'polypeptide(L)' 'ADIDCPFPDGKDVVLRPNPYYCEDYFACSNGEAIPMKCPKGLHFNSELRVCDWPWHAGC' A
#
# COMPACT_ATOMS: atom_id res chain seq x y z
N ALA A 1 7.80 3.60 -10.76
CA ALA A 1 8.56 3.11 -9.59
C ALA A 1 8.25 1.64 -9.45
N ASP A 2 9.27 0.78 -9.49
CA ASP A 2 9.08 -0.65 -9.28
C ASP A 2 8.78 -0.91 -7.79
N ILE A 3 7.60 -1.46 -7.50
CA ILE A 3 7.21 -1.81 -6.14
C ILE A 3 7.81 -3.18 -5.82
N ASP A 4 8.79 -3.21 -4.94
CA ASP A 4 9.47 -4.44 -4.53
C ASP A 4 8.56 -5.29 -3.63
N CYS A 5 8.06 -6.39 -4.22
CA CYS A 5 7.25 -7.40 -3.56
C CYS A 5 8.06 -8.69 -3.39
N PRO A 6 8.07 -9.29 -2.18
CA PRO A 6 8.80 -10.52 -1.94
C PRO A 6 8.17 -11.72 -2.67
N PHE A 7 9.02 -12.63 -3.13
CA PHE A 7 8.63 -13.95 -3.62
C PHE A 7 9.55 -15.02 -3.00
N PRO A 8 9.02 -16.13 -2.44
CA PRO A 8 7.60 -16.46 -2.31
C PRO A 8 6.89 -15.58 -1.25
N ASP A 9 5.56 -15.65 -1.20
CA ASP A 9 4.79 -14.99 -0.15
C ASP A 9 5.27 -15.44 1.24
N GLY A 10 5.53 -14.46 2.10
CA GLY A 10 5.86 -14.70 3.49
C GLY A 10 4.63 -15.02 4.34
N LYS A 11 4.81 -15.09 5.66
CA LYS A 11 3.68 -15.21 6.60
C LYS A 11 2.91 -13.90 6.77
N ASP A 12 3.53 -12.77 6.45
CA ASP A 12 2.99 -11.44 6.65
C ASP A 12 2.52 -10.83 5.33
N VAL A 13 1.34 -10.18 5.37
CA VAL A 13 0.85 -9.39 4.25
C VAL A 13 1.71 -8.14 4.10
N VAL A 14 2.31 -7.98 2.93
CA VAL A 14 3.13 -6.82 2.59
C VAL A 14 2.28 -5.83 1.83
N LEU A 15 2.08 -4.64 2.42
CA LEU A 15 1.42 -3.51 1.78
C LEU A 15 2.45 -2.41 1.52
N ARG A 16 2.39 -1.80 0.34
CA ARG A 16 3.32 -0.74 -0.10
C ARG A 16 2.54 0.50 -0.51
N PRO A 17 2.99 1.71 -0.14
CA PRO A 17 2.35 2.94 -0.60
C PRO A 17 2.54 3.12 -2.11
N ASN A 18 1.57 3.75 -2.76
CA ASN A 18 1.74 4.18 -4.15
C ASN A 18 2.43 5.56 -4.17
N PRO A 19 3.59 5.72 -4.84
CA PRO A 19 4.35 6.96 -4.85
C PRO A 19 3.73 8.08 -5.70
N TYR A 20 2.69 7.79 -6.48
CA TYR A 20 2.01 8.77 -7.34
C TYR A 20 0.60 9.12 -6.85
N TYR A 21 -0.09 8.19 -6.18
CA TYR A 21 -1.48 8.34 -5.77
C TYR A 21 -1.65 7.91 -4.31
N CYS A 22 -1.82 8.87 -3.41
CA CYS A 22 -1.94 8.60 -1.98
C CYS A 22 -3.19 7.79 -1.62
N GLU A 23 -4.24 7.91 -2.43
CA GLU A 23 -5.48 7.14 -2.32
C GLU A 23 -5.33 5.68 -2.76
N ASP A 24 -4.17 5.28 -3.29
CA ASP A 24 -3.89 3.92 -3.75
C ASP A 24 -2.70 3.33 -2.99
N TYR A 25 -2.67 2.00 -2.91
CA TYR A 25 -1.57 1.23 -2.34
C TYR A 25 -1.45 -0.09 -3.09
N PHE A 26 -0.36 -0.82 -2.86
CA PHE A 26 -0.14 -2.12 -3.46
C PHE A 26 -0.15 -3.20 -2.39
N ALA A 27 -0.95 -4.24 -2.61
CA ALA A 27 -0.88 -5.47 -1.85
C ALA A 27 0.02 -6.45 -2.61
N CYS A 28 1.10 -6.89 -1.97
CA CYS A 28 1.99 -7.88 -2.58
C CYS A 28 1.39 -9.28 -2.47
N SER A 29 1.38 -10.02 -3.57
CA SER A 29 1.15 -11.46 -3.58
C SER A 29 1.95 -12.15 -4.68
N ASN A 30 2.63 -13.23 -4.33
CA ASN A 30 3.53 -14.02 -5.15
C ASN A 30 4.52 -13.19 -5.98
N GLY A 31 5.14 -12.17 -5.35
CA GLY A 31 6.08 -11.27 -6.03
C GLY A 31 5.43 -10.20 -6.90
N GLU A 32 4.10 -10.13 -6.96
CA GLU A 32 3.36 -9.17 -7.77
C GLU A 32 2.71 -8.08 -6.89
N ALA A 33 2.81 -6.83 -7.36
CA ALA A 33 2.20 -5.67 -6.70
C ALA A 33 0.77 -5.46 -7.22
N ILE A 34 -0.22 -5.87 -6.44
CA ILE A 34 -1.64 -5.75 -6.82
C ILE A 34 -2.15 -4.37 -6.38
N PRO A 35 -2.60 -3.50 -7.30
CA PRO A 35 -3.10 -2.17 -6.95
C PRO A 35 -4.44 -2.27 -6.21
N MET A 36 -4.53 -1.54 -5.10
CA MET A 36 -5.68 -1.43 -4.21
C MET A 36 -5.98 0.04 -3.98
N LYS A 37 -7.26 0.37 -3.80
CA LYS A 37 -7.72 1.75 -3.62
C LYS A 37 -8.33 1.92 -2.24
N CYS A 38 -7.92 2.96 -1.54
CA CYS A 38 -8.51 3.35 -0.28
C CYS A 38 -9.94 3.87 -0.47
N PRO A 39 -10.79 3.79 0.58
CA PRO A 39 -12.08 4.47 0.58
C PRO A 39 -11.93 5.96 0.28
N LYS A 40 -12.96 6.54 -0.33
CA LYS A 40 -12.95 7.92 -0.81
C LYS A 40 -12.54 8.90 0.30
N GLY A 41 -11.48 9.66 0.06
CA GLY A 41 -10.98 10.69 0.97
C GLY A 41 -9.97 10.21 2.01
N LEU A 42 -9.59 8.92 1.99
CA LEU A 42 -8.52 8.35 2.81
C LEU A 42 -7.27 8.08 1.98
N HIS A 43 -6.12 8.20 2.62
CA HIS A 43 -4.81 7.91 2.06
C HIS A 43 -4.20 6.68 2.75
N PHE A 44 -3.38 5.92 2.03
CA PHE A 44 -2.72 4.77 2.63
C PHE A 44 -1.62 5.21 3.60
N ASN A 45 -1.79 4.89 4.88
CA ASN A 45 -0.79 5.07 5.92
C ASN A 45 0.14 3.85 5.94
N SER A 46 1.39 4.03 5.51
CA SER A 46 2.37 2.95 5.44
C SER A 46 2.91 2.49 6.80
N GLU A 47 2.83 3.34 7.83
CA GLU A 47 3.26 3.00 9.19
C GLU A 47 2.23 2.08 9.86
N LEU A 48 0.94 2.42 9.73
CA LEU A 48 -0.17 1.65 10.30
C LEU A 48 -0.69 0.54 9.37
N ARG A 49 -0.27 0.55 8.09
CA ARG A 49 -0.71 -0.36 7.02
C ARG A 49 -2.24 -0.35 6.81
N VAL A 50 -2.85 0.82 6.95
CA VAL A 50 -4.31 1.02 6.78
C VAL A 50 -4.59 2.30 5.99
N CYS A 51 -5.78 2.40 5.43
CA CYS A 51 -6.27 3.66 4.90
C CYS A 51 -6.68 4.58 6.05
N ASP A 52 -6.06 5.74 6.13
CA ASP A 52 -6.26 6.72 7.19
C ASP A 52 -6.47 8.12 6.60
N TRP A 53 -6.75 9.10 7.44
CA TRP A 53 -6.94 10.46 6.99
C TRP A 53 -5.66 11.03 6.38
N PRO A 54 -5.75 11.87 5.33
CA PRO A 54 -4.60 12.45 4.64
C PRO A 54 -3.58 13.13 5.58
N TRP A 55 -4.07 13.85 6.59
CA TRP A 55 -3.22 14.57 7.54
C TRP A 55 -2.42 13.65 8.47
N HIS A 56 -2.82 12.39 8.61
CA HIS A 56 -2.13 11.39 9.45
C HIS A 56 -1.32 10.40 8.61
N ALA A 57 -1.74 10.10 7.38
CA ALA A 57 -1.09 9.12 6.53
C ALA A 57 0.34 9.51 6.10
N GLY A 58 0.68 10.81 6.12
CA GLY A 58 2.03 11.28 5.80
C GLY A 58 2.42 11.08 4.33
N CYS A 59 1.41 10.91 3.46
CA CYS A 59 1.53 11.07 2.02
C CYS A 59 1.36 12.56 1.70
#